data_AF-A0A2M6XDT3-F1
#
_entry.id   AF-A0A2M6XDT3-F1
#
_cell.length_a   1.000
_cell.length_b   1.000
_cell.length_c   1.000
_cell.angle_alpha   90.00
_cell.angle_beta   90.00
_cell.angle_gamma   90.00
#
_symmetry.space_group_name_H-M   'P 1'
#
loop_
_entity.id
_entity.type
_entity.pdbx_description
1 polymer ?
#
loop_
_entity_poly.entity_id
_entity_poly.type
_entity_poly.pdbx_seq_one_letter_code
_entity_poly.pdbx_strand_id
1 'polypeptide(L)'
;MTFINISEIGVRFPIAVISVLTIIIVFLLIKEITDREIFGLIGSFSLAISPWQSFYSRFSHDAILGLFLVLIGAYIFFKIIKRNSLFALGVLIVILIPFGKMMLGPEGLTRAKMIFIASDENISYQLHKENENLQGTANLFDNNFVILGNFWAKRYLNYWDPGFLFFNGMNFTRTGWPGTGLFYFFEIPAFIIGIFLLFFTEIIKDSKVRKLIIFWLLLGPLAASLANNDQHASRSLTTIPIP
;
A
#
# COMPACT_ATOMS: atom_id res chain seq x y z
N MET A 1 2.08 39.05 -19.94
CA MET A 1 3.23 38.95 -19.00
C MET A 1 3.48 37.49 -18.72
N THR A 2 4.41 36.87 -19.44
CA THR A 2 4.84 35.48 -19.26
C THR A 2 6.34 35.52 -18.97
N PHE A 3 6.67 35.96 -17.76
CA PHE A 3 8.06 35.97 -17.27
C PHE A 3 8.19 34.87 -16.24
N ILE A 4 8.56 33.68 -16.71
CA ILE A 4 9.55 32.75 -16.14
C ILE A 4 9.71 31.68 -17.23
N ASN A 5 10.86 31.68 -17.90
CA ASN A 5 11.29 30.52 -18.67
C ASN A 5 11.57 29.41 -17.64
N ILE A 6 10.65 28.47 -17.50
CA ILE A 6 10.74 27.41 -16.50
C ILE A 6 11.86 26.47 -16.93
N SER A 7 13.08 26.76 -16.51
CA SER A 7 14.21 25.86 -16.74
C SER A 7 13.96 24.53 -16.02
N GLU A 8 14.40 23.42 -16.61
CA GLU A 8 14.33 22.08 -16.01
C GLU A 8 14.93 22.04 -14.59
N ILE A 9 15.98 22.84 -14.37
CA ILE A 9 16.64 23.02 -13.07
C ILE A 9 15.72 23.75 -12.07
N GLY A 10 15.01 24.78 -12.51
CA GLY A 10 14.12 25.57 -11.66
C GLY A 10 12.96 24.76 -11.04
N VAL A 11 12.48 23.72 -11.73
CA VAL A 11 11.44 22.81 -11.21
C VAL A 11 12.04 21.75 -10.29
N ARG A 12 13.22 21.23 -10.62
CA ARG A 12 13.86 20.12 -9.89
C ARG A 12 14.55 20.54 -8.61
N PHE A 13 15.16 21.73 -8.60
CA PHE A 13 15.99 22.18 -7.51
C PHE A 13 15.25 22.25 -6.15
N PRO A 14 14.03 22.81 -6.05
CA PRO A 14 13.30 22.83 -4.78
C PRO A 14 13.04 21.43 -4.22
N ILE A 15 12.68 20.46 -5.07
CA ILE A 15 12.38 19.09 -4.65
C ILE A 15 13.65 18.36 -4.23
N ALA A 16 14.78 18.63 -4.89
CA ALA A 16 16.08 18.12 -4.46
C ALA A 16 16.45 18.63 -3.06
N VAL A 17 16.24 19.92 -2.79
CA VAL A 17 16.46 20.50 -1.45
C VAL A 17 15.54 19.87 -0.41
N ILE A 18 14.24 19.74 -0.71
CA ILE A 18 13.27 19.10 0.18
C ILE A 18 13.67 17.64 0.46
N SER A 19 14.18 16.91 -0.53
CA SER A 19 14.64 15.53 -0.36
C SER A 19 15.79 15.43 0.65
N VAL A 20 16.76 16.35 0.59
CA VAL A 20 17.87 16.43 1.56
C VAL A 20 17.34 16.80 2.95
N LEU A 21 16.45 17.78 3.04
CA LEU A 21 15.81 18.15 4.31
C LEU A 21 15.02 17.00 4.92
N THR A 22 14.40 16.15 4.10
CA THR A 22 13.68 14.95 4.56
C THR A 22 14.60 14.01 5.34
N ILE A 23 15.85 13.82 4.90
CA ILE A 23 16.84 12.99 5.60
C ILE A 23 17.11 13.53 7.01
N ILE A 24 17.22 14.86 7.15
CA ILE A 24 17.44 15.52 8.44
C ILE A 24 16.21 15.37 9.34
N ILE A 25 15.00 15.55 8.80
CA ILE A 25 13.77 15.40 9.57
C ILE A 25 13.61 13.95 10.07
N VAL A 26 13.97 12.94 9.27
CA VAL A 26 13.94 11.54 9.74
C VAL A 26 14.87 11.30 10.91
N PHE A 27 16.10 11.85 10.86
CA PHE A 27 17.01 11.79 12.00
C PHE A 27 16.38 12.39 13.26
N LEU A 28 15.83 13.60 13.15
CA LEU A 28 15.21 14.30 14.28
C LEU A 28 13.99 13.55 14.82
N LEU A 29 13.14 13.03 13.95
CA LEU A 29 11.95 12.27 14.32
C LEU A 29 12.30 10.99 15.07
N ILE A 30 13.24 10.19 14.56
CA ILE A 30 13.61 8.92 15.21
C ILE A 30 14.32 9.18 16.52
N LYS A 31 15.21 10.18 16.57
CA LYS A 31 15.85 10.62 17.82
C LYS A 31 14.81 11.05 18.85
N GLU A 32 13.77 11.78 18.42
CA GLU A 32 12.68 12.21 19.29
C GLU A 32 11.83 11.03 19.77
N ILE A 33 11.55 10.03 18.94
CA ILE A 33 10.74 8.88 19.36
C ILE A 33 11.51 7.94 20.30
N THR A 34 12.79 7.70 20.00
CA THR A 34 13.58 6.67 20.68
C THR A 34 14.46 7.20 21.81
N ASP A 35 14.63 8.52 21.92
CA ASP A 35 15.59 9.19 22.80
C ASP A 35 17.05 8.73 22.61
N ARG A 36 17.36 8.10 21.48
CA ARG A 36 18.69 7.58 21.13
C ARG A 36 19.15 8.11 19.78
N GLU A 37 20.34 8.69 19.75
CA GLU A 37 20.91 9.28 18.54
C GLU A 37 21.29 8.23 17.48
N ILE A 38 21.76 7.07 17.92
CA ILE A 38 22.20 6.00 17.02
C ILE A 38 21.08 5.52 16.09
N PHE A 39 19.84 5.39 16.59
CA PHE A 39 18.71 4.99 15.75
C PHE A 39 18.34 6.09 14.75
N GLY A 40 18.48 7.36 15.14
CA GLY A 40 18.32 8.48 14.22
C GLY A 40 19.32 8.43 13.07
N LEU A 41 20.60 8.18 13.38
CA LEU A 41 21.67 8.07 12.36
C LEU A 41 21.44 6.87 11.44
N ILE A 42 21.09 5.71 11.99
CA ILE A 42 20.79 4.51 11.19
C ILE A 42 19.61 4.80 10.27
N GLY A 43 18.52 5.37 10.79
CA GLY A 43 17.32 5.66 9.99
C GLY A 43 17.55 6.69 8.89
N SER A 44 18.26 7.78 9.17
CA SER A 44 18.57 8.80 8.16
C SER A 44 19.57 8.29 7.12
N PHE A 45 20.57 7.48 7.53
CA PHE A 45 21.49 6.82 6.61
C PHE A 45 20.76 5.86 5.68
N SER A 46 19.88 5.00 6.22
CA SER A 46 19.06 4.07 5.43
C SER A 46 18.18 4.81 4.41
N LEU A 47 17.59 5.94 4.79
CA LEU A 47 16.81 6.76 3.85
C LEU A 47 17.71 7.41 2.79
N ALA A 48 18.90 7.90 3.17
CA ALA A 48 19.83 8.55 2.26
C ALA A 48 20.34 7.62 1.15
N ILE A 49 20.57 6.34 1.47
CA ILE A 49 20.99 5.33 0.49
C ILE A 49 19.82 4.66 -0.24
N SER A 50 18.57 4.96 0.14
CA SER A 50 17.40 4.34 -0.45
C SER A 50 17.26 4.71 -1.94
N PRO A 51 17.19 3.73 -2.86
CA PRO A 51 17.02 3.98 -4.29
C PRO A 51 15.75 4.78 -4.58
N TRP A 52 14.67 4.53 -3.83
CA TRP A 52 13.38 5.20 -4.01
C TRP A 52 13.47 6.70 -3.73
N GLN A 53 14.12 7.10 -2.63
CA GLN A 53 14.29 8.50 -2.28
C GLN A 53 15.12 9.25 -3.34
N SER A 54 16.22 8.63 -3.79
CA SER A 54 17.09 9.18 -4.82
C SER A 54 16.40 9.28 -6.19
N PHE A 55 15.60 8.28 -6.55
CA PHE A 55 14.87 8.24 -7.81
C PHE A 55 13.79 9.32 -7.88
N TYR A 56 12.90 9.39 -6.89
CA TYR A 56 11.83 10.39 -6.87
C TYR A 56 12.36 11.83 -6.79
N SER A 57 13.52 12.04 -6.16
CA SER A 57 14.14 13.37 -6.03
C SER A 57 14.49 13.97 -7.39
N ARG A 58 14.88 13.11 -8.34
CA ARG A 58 15.23 13.51 -9.70
C ARG A 58 14.02 13.71 -10.60
N PHE A 59 12.94 12.98 -10.33
CA PHE A 59 11.70 13.03 -11.12
C PHE A 59 10.74 14.17 -10.75
N SER A 60 11.10 15.07 -9.82
CA SER A 60 10.24 16.18 -9.37
C SER A 60 8.83 15.72 -8.96
N HIS A 61 8.76 14.58 -8.26
CA HIS A 61 7.48 14.00 -7.89
C HIS A 61 6.97 14.62 -6.57
N ASP A 62 5.71 15.06 -6.56
CA ASP A 62 5.07 15.73 -5.41
C ASP A 62 5.04 14.86 -4.13
N ALA A 63 5.19 13.55 -4.28
CA ALA A 63 5.29 12.61 -3.16
C ALA A 63 6.42 12.97 -2.19
N ILE A 64 7.52 13.58 -2.64
CA ILE A 64 8.62 14.00 -1.75
C ILE A 64 8.21 15.16 -0.86
N LEU A 65 7.51 16.15 -1.43
CA LEU A 65 6.95 17.25 -0.65
C LEU A 65 5.94 16.72 0.37
N GLY A 66 5.06 15.82 -0.05
CA GLY A 66 4.10 15.17 0.84
C GLY A 66 4.77 14.41 1.98
N LEU A 67 5.77 13.59 1.67
CA LEU A 67 6.55 12.84 2.66
C LEU A 67 7.23 13.78 3.66
N PHE A 68 7.89 14.83 3.18
CA PHE A 68 8.52 15.83 4.03
C PHE A 68 7.52 16.48 4.99
N LEU A 69 6.36 16.92 4.49
CA LEU A 69 5.32 17.57 5.31
C LEU A 69 4.72 16.62 6.35
N VAL A 70 4.50 15.36 5.99
CA VAL A 70 4.02 14.33 6.94
C VAL A 70 5.06 14.09 8.03
N LEU A 71 6.34 13.95 7.68
CA LEU A 71 7.40 13.67 8.63
C LEU A 71 7.68 14.84 9.58
N ILE A 72 7.68 16.08 9.08
CA ILE A 72 7.85 17.25 9.94
C ILE A 72 6.63 17.45 10.84
N GLY A 73 5.42 17.20 10.34
CA GLY A 73 4.19 17.19 11.14
C GLY A 73 4.25 16.15 12.25
N ALA A 74 4.69 14.92 11.94
CA ALA A 74 4.90 13.87 12.93
C ALA A 74 5.95 14.28 13.97
N TYR A 75 7.08 14.85 13.56
CA TYR A 75 8.13 15.31 14.47
C TYR A 75 7.60 16.35 15.47
N ILE A 76 6.89 17.36 14.98
CA ILE A 76 6.27 18.39 15.83
C ILE A 76 5.23 17.74 16.77
N PHE A 77 4.41 16.83 16.26
CA PHE A 77 3.39 16.13 17.04
C PHE A 77 3.99 15.33 18.21
N PHE A 78 5.05 14.55 17.97
CA PHE A 78 5.74 13.80 19.03
C PHE A 78 6.36 14.73 20.08
N LYS A 79 6.94 15.86 19.66
CA LYS A 79 7.44 16.88 20.57
C LYS A 79 6.35 17.48 21.45
N ILE A 80 5.15 17.68 20.89
CA ILE A 80 3.97 18.14 21.64
C ILE A 80 3.52 17.06 22.63
N ILE A 81 3.45 15.79 22.23
CA ILE A 81 3.04 14.68 23.10
C ILE A 81 3.90 14.65 24.37
N LYS A 82 5.23 14.73 24.23
CA LYS A 82 6.13 14.73 25.38
C LYS A 82 5.95 15.92 26.32
N ARG A 83 5.53 17.08 25.78
CA ARG A 83 5.33 18.31 26.57
C ARG A 83 3.95 18.36 27.23
N ASN A 84 2.90 18.01 26.49
CA ASN A 84 1.51 18.06 26.94
C ASN A 84 0.64 17.13 26.06
N SER A 85 0.36 15.94 26.58
CA SER A 85 -0.42 14.92 25.88
C SER A 85 -1.88 15.32 25.62
N LEU A 86 -2.49 16.11 26.50
CA LEU A 86 -3.87 16.63 26.31
C LEU A 86 -3.92 17.61 25.14
N PHE A 87 -2.93 18.50 25.03
CA PHE A 87 -2.82 19.39 23.89
C PHE A 87 -2.54 18.63 22.59
N ALA A 88 -1.69 17.60 22.62
CA ALA A 88 -1.46 16.72 21.48
C ALA A 88 -2.77 16.05 21.03
N LEU A 89 -3.56 15.53 21.97
CA LEU A 89 -4.86 14.92 21.66
C LEU A 89 -5.80 15.93 20.97
N GLY A 90 -5.84 17.17 21.45
CA GLY A 90 -6.59 18.25 20.79
C GLY A 90 -6.14 18.47 19.35
N VAL A 91 -4.84 18.60 19.10
CA VAL A 91 -4.26 18.75 17.75
C VAL A 91 -4.62 17.56 16.87
N LEU A 92 -4.51 16.33 17.38
CA LEU A 92 -4.86 15.12 16.65
C LEU A 92 -6.33 15.12 16.23
N ILE A 93 -7.24 15.49 17.13
CA ILE A 93 -8.68 15.59 16.84
C ILE A 93 -8.93 16.65 15.76
N VAL A 94 -8.30 17.82 15.86
CA VAL A 94 -8.44 18.89 14.84
C VAL A 94 -7.96 18.43 13.46
N ILE A 95 -6.94 17.58 13.38
CA ILE A 95 -6.45 17.02 12.11
C ILE A 95 -7.38 15.89 11.60
N LEU A 96 -7.86 15.02 12.49
CA LEU A 96 -8.67 13.86 12.11
C LEU A 96 -10.09 14.23 11.67
N ILE A 97 -10.68 15.30 12.21
CA ILE A 97 -12.03 15.73 11.82
C ILE A 97 -12.16 16.07 10.31
N PRO A 98 -11.36 17.00 9.74
CA PRO A 98 -11.44 17.31 8.31
C PRO A 98 -11.02 16.12 7.45
N PHE A 99 -10.03 15.34 7.89
CA PHE A 99 -9.63 14.11 7.20
C PHE A 99 -10.78 13.09 7.15
N GLY A 100 -11.46 12.86 8.28
CA GLY A 100 -12.63 11.99 8.35
C GLY A 100 -13.79 12.49 7.49
N LYS A 101 -14.03 13.80 7.46
CA LYS A 101 -15.02 14.42 6.54
C LYS A 101 -14.65 14.23 5.07
N MET A 102 -13.37 14.32 4.72
CA MET A 102 -12.90 14.07 3.37
C MET A 102 -13.06 12.59 2.98
N MET A 103 -12.72 11.67 3.88
CA MET A 103 -12.83 10.23 3.65
C MET A 103 -14.28 9.74 3.55
N LEU A 104 -15.14 10.18 4.46
CA LEU A 104 -16.55 9.78 4.53
C LEU A 104 -17.45 10.68 3.68
N GLY A 105 -16.91 11.75 3.11
CA GLY A 105 -17.62 12.65 2.22
C GLY A 105 -17.91 12.01 0.86
N PRO A 106 -18.71 12.69 0.01
CA PRO A 106 -19.08 12.19 -1.31
C PRO A 106 -17.88 11.85 -2.19
N GLU A 107 -16.82 12.65 -2.13
CA GLU A 107 -15.59 12.44 -2.91
C GLU A 107 -14.86 11.16 -2.52
N GLY A 108 -14.65 10.94 -1.21
CA GLY A 108 -14.00 9.74 -0.68
C GLY A 108 -14.83 8.48 -0.93
N LEU A 109 -16.14 8.55 -0.71
CA LEU A 109 -17.06 7.44 -1.00
C LEU A 109 -17.13 7.10 -2.49
N THR A 110 -17.10 8.10 -3.37
CA THR A 110 -17.09 7.88 -4.82
C THR A 110 -15.80 7.19 -5.23
N ARG A 111 -14.64 7.61 -4.71
CA ARG A 111 -13.36 6.94 -4.93
C ARG A 111 -13.40 5.49 -4.45
N ALA A 112 -13.90 5.24 -3.25
CA ALA A 112 -14.02 3.89 -2.70
C ALA A 112 -14.94 3.00 -3.56
N LYS A 113 -16.08 3.54 -4.02
CA LYS A 113 -16.99 2.82 -4.93
C LYS A 113 -16.32 2.50 -6.27
N MET A 114 -15.66 3.48 -6.90
CA MET A 114 -15.01 3.30 -8.20
C MET A 114 -13.96 2.19 -8.19
N ILE A 115 -13.22 2.03 -7.09
CA ILE A 115 -12.20 1.00 -6.97
C ILE A 115 -12.73 -0.33 -6.46
N PHE A 116 -13.98 -0.39 -5.98
CA PHE A 116 -14.52 -1.59 -5.36
C PHE A 116 -14.83 -2.66 -6.42
N ILE A 117 -14.63 -3.94 -6.06
CA ILE A 117 -14.79 -5.09 -6.95
C ILE A 117 -16.13 -5.11 -7.71
N ALA A 118 -17.22 -4.63 -7.11
CA ALA A 118 -18.53 -4.58 -7.78
C ALA A 118 -18.60 -3.61 -8.97
N SER A 119 -17.64 -2.68 -9.08
CA SER A 119 -17.50 -1.75 -10.22
C SER A 119 -16.62 -2.30 -11.34
N ASP A 120 -16.20 -3.57 -11.25
CA ASP A 120 -15.51 -4.27 -12.34
C ASP A 120 -16.46 -4.48 -13.54
N GLU A 121 -15.96 -4.31 -14.76
CA GLU A 121 -16.76 -4.42 -16.00
C GLU A 121 -17.41 -5.81 -16.13
N ASN A 122 -16.67 -6.86 -15.80
CA ASN A 122 -17.14 -8.24 -15.98
C ASN A 122 -18.27 -8.58 -14.99
N ILE A 123 -18.18 -8.12 -13.75
CA ILE A 123 -19.17 -8.41 -12.70
C ILE A 123 -20.35 -7.47 -12.77
N SER A 124 -20.13 -6.19 -13.09
CA SER A 124 -21.20 -5.20 -13.19
C SER A 124 -22.19 -5.60 -14.27
N TYR A 125 -21.73 -6.09 -15.42
CA TYR A 125 -22.61 -6.64 -16.46
C TYR A 125 -23.46 -7.82 -15.95
N GLN A 126 -22.85 -8.77 -15.24
CA GLN A 126 -23.55 -9.94 -14.70
C GLN A 126 -24.60 -9.55 -13.64
N LEU A 127 -24.26 -8.61 -12.76
CA LEU A 127 -25.16 -8.10 -11.72
C LEU A 127 -26.36 -7.34 -12.30
N HIS A 128 -26.16 -6.55 -13.36
CA HIS A 128 -27.28 -5.85 -14.02
C HIS A 128 -28.23 -6.83 -14.71
N LYS A 129 -27.68 -7.82 -15.42
CA LYS A 129 -28.47 -8.87 -16.10
C LYS A 129 -29.28 -9.72 -15.11
N GLU A 130 -28.71 -10.04 -13.95
CA GLU A 130 -29.40 -10.82 -12.91
C GLU A 130 -30.55 -10.03 -12.27
N ASN A 131 -30.34 -8.73 -12.01
CA ASN A 131 -31.38 -7.86 -11.46
C ASN A 131 -32.59 -7.69 -12.37
N GLU A 132 -32.40 -7.74 -13.70
CA GLU A 132 -33.52 -7.73 -14.66
C GLU A 132 -34.37 -9.03 -14.58
N ASN A 133 -33.76 -10.16 -14.23
CA ASN A 133 -34.42 -11.47 -14.16
C ASN A 133 -35.13 -11.75 -12.82
N LEU A 134 -34.80 -11.02 -11.75
CA LEU A 134 -35.23 -11.31 -10.37
C LEU A 134 -36.58 -10.69 -9.96
N GLN A 135 -37.39 -10.16 -10.88
CA GLN A 135 -38.70 -9.52 -10.56
C GLN A 135 -39.75 -10.42 -9.87
N GLY A 136 -39.47 -11.69 -9.57
CA GLY A 136 -40.48 -12.67 -9.10
C GLY A 136 -40.20 -13.41 -7.79
N THR A 137 -38.96 -13.55 -7.29
CA THR A 137 -38.69 -14.35 -6.08
C THR A 137 -37.43 -13.87 -5.36
N ALA A 138 -37.61 -13.25 -4.18
CA ALA A 138 -36.51 -12.94 -3.26
C ALA A 138 -36.08 -14.23 -2.55
N ASN A 139 -35.10 -14.95 -3.12
CA ASN A 139 -34.42 -16.01 -2.40
C ASN A 139 -33.60 -15.39 -1.24
N LEU A 140 -33.61 -16.05 -0.09
CA LEU A 140 -32.92 -15.63 1.15
C LEU A 140 -31.40 -15.39 0.99
N PHE A 141 -30.83 -15.80 -0.13
CA PHE A 141 -29.53 -15.35 -0.63
C PHE A 141 -29.77 -14.65 -1.96
N ASP A 142 -29.75 -13.32 -1.95
CA ASP A 142 -29.74 -12.52 -3.18
C ASP A 142 -28.60 -13.05 -4.06
N ASN A 143 -28.93 -13.53 -5.27
CA ASN A 143 -27.96 -14.13 -6.20
C ASN A 143 -26.74 -13.21 -6.41
N ASN A 144 -26.93 -11.90 -6.31
CA ASN A 144 -25.86 -10.89 -6.38
C ASN A 144 -24.74 -11.09 -5.36
N PHE A 145 -25.04 -11.43 -4.09
CA PHE A 145 -24.00 -11.66 -3.09
C PHE A 145 -23.22 -12.95 -3.36
N VAL A 146 -23.90 -13.98 -3.84
CA VAL A 146 -23.26 -15.26 -4.22
C VAL A 146 -22.38 -15.08 -5.45
N ILE A 147 -22.87 -14.34 -6.45
CA ILE A 147 -22.13 -13.97 -7.67
C ILE A 147 -20.89 -13.15 -7.30
N LEU A 148 -21.05 -12.09 -6.50
CA LEU A 148 -19.94 -11.25 -6.06
C LEU A 148 -18.94 -12.02 -5.18
N GLY A 149 -19.43 -12.87 -4.28
CA GLY A 149 -18.60 -13.71 -3.41
C GLY A 149 -17.78 -14.72 -4.20
N ASN A 150 -18.38 -15.40 -5.17
CA ASN A 150 -17.67 -16.32 -6.06
C ASN A 150 -16.64 -15.60 -6.93
N PHE A 151 -16.98 -14.42 -7.44
CA PHE A 151 -16.07 -13.59 -8.22
C PHE A 151 -14.87 -13.13 -7.37
N TRP A 152 -15.13 -12.62 -6.17
CA TRP A 152 -14.11 -12.24 -5.20
C TRP A 152 -13.21 -13.41 -4.81
N ALA A 153 -13.79 -14.60 -4.54
CA ALA A 153 -13.01 -15.78 -4.18
C ALA A 153 -12.05 -16.20 -5.30
N LYS A 154 -12.52 -16.21 -6.56
CA LYS A 154 -11.65 -16.45 -7.73
C LYS A 154 -10.54 -15.40 -7.81
N ARG A 155 -10.87 -14.13 -7.65
CA ARG A 155 -9.89 -13.02 -7.68
C ARG A 155 -8.85 -13.14 -6.57
N TYR A 156 -9.28 -13.45 -5.35
CA TYR A 156 -8.37 -13.68 -4.22
C TYR A 156 -7.43 -14.86 -4.48
N LEU A 157 -7.93 -15.98 -5.01
CA LEU A 157 -7.09 -17.15 -5.33
C LEU A 157 -6.09 -16.85 -6.45
N ASN A 158 -6.43 -15.99 -7.41
CA ASN A 158 -5.51 -15.58 -8.47
C ASN A 158 -4.26 -14.88 -7.93
N TYR A 159 -4.29 -14.22 -6.77
CA TYR A 159 -3.06 -13.64 -6.18
C TYR A 159 -2.05 -14.69 -5.73
N TRP A 160 -2.47 -15.95 -5.59
CA TRP A 160 -1.63 -17.09 -5.24
C TRP A 160 -1.20 -17.92 -6.46
N ASP A 161 -1.56 -17.50 -7.67
CA ASP A 161 -1.14 -18.15 -8.90
C ASP A 161 0.39 -18.09 -9.04
N PRO A 162 1.09 -19.24 -9.18
CA PRO A 162 2.55 -19.25 -9.38
C PRO A 162 2.98 -18.50 -10.64
N GLY A 163 2.12 -18.47 -11.67
CA GLY A 163 2.31 -17.68 -12.89
C GLY A 163 2.47 -16.19 -12.55
N PHE A 164 1.52 -15.63 -11.80
CA PHE A 164 1.60 -14.26 -11.30
C PHE A 164 2.80 -14.04 -10.36
N LEU A 165 3.04 -14.96 -9.42
CA LEU A 165 4.07 -14.78 -8.40
C LEU A 165 5.50 -14.85 -8.96
N PHE A 166 5.81 -15.71 -9.93
CA PHE A 166 7.21 -15.97 -10.32
C PHE A 166 7.52 -15.79 -11.81
N PHE A 167 6.52 -15.78 -12.70
CA PHE A 167 6.77 -15.85 -14.14
C PHE A 167 6.24 -14.64 -14.90
N ASN A 168 4.93 -14.45 -14.94
CA ASN A 168 4.25 -13.52 -15.85
C ASN A 168 3.85 -12.20 -15.18
N GLY A 169 3.66 -12.21 -13.86
CA GLY A 169 3.25 -11.02 -13.12
C GLY A 169 2.01 -10.37 -13.75
N MET A 170 2.09 -9.07 -14.03
CA MET A 170 1.01 -8.31 -14.68
C MET A 170 1.08 -8.33 -16.22
N ASN A 171 1.96 -9.13 -16.83
CA ASN A 171 2.16 -9.18 -18.29
C ASN A 171 2.44 -7.82 -18.95
N PHE A 172 3.12 -6.91 -18.24
CA PHE A 172 3.58 -5.64 -18.82
C PHE A 172 4.86 -5.77 -19.65
N THR A 173 5.44 -6.97 -19.71
CA THR A 173 6.59 -7.22 -20.59
C THR A 173 6.14 -7.19 -22.05
N ARG A 174 7.01 -6.66 -22.91
CA ARG A 174 6.76 -6.60 -24.33
C ARG A 174 6.59 -8.02 -24.88
N THR A 175 5.69 -8.18 -25.84
CA THR A 175 5.49 -9.46 -26.54
C THR A 175 6.83 -10.03 -27.04
N GLY A 176 7.12 -11.29 -26.69
CA GLY A 176 8.37 -11.98 -27.02
C GLY A 176 9.49 -11.87 -25.98
N TRP A 177 9.32 -11.06 -24.93
CA TRP A 177 10.26 -11.00 -23.81
C TRP A 177 9.74 -11.83 -22.63
N PRO A 178 10.63 -12.55 -21.91
CA PRO A 178 10.23 -13.29 -20.73
C PRO A 178 9.58 -12.33 -19.72
N GLY A 179 8.42 -12.75 -19.20
CA GLY A 179 7.78 -12.06 -18.09
C GLY A 179 8.65 -12.04 -16.85
N THR A 180 8.32 -11.15 -15.92
CA THR A 180 8.81 -11.23 -14.55
C THR A 180 7.62 -11.29 -13.61
N GLY A 181 7.60 -12.30 -12.72
CA GLY A 181 6.66 -12.35 -11.62
C GLY A 181 6.93 -11.28 -10.57
N LEU A 182 6.15 -11.31 -9.49
CA LEU A 182 6.40 -10.50 -8.31
C LEU A 182 7.74 -10.84 -7.63
N PHE A 183 8.12 -12.12 -7.69
CA PHE A 183 9.36 -12.70 -7.20
C PHE A 183 10.23 -13.17 -8.36
N TYR A 184 11.53 -13.28 -8.10
CA TYR A 184 12.42 -13.89 -9.07
C TYR A 184 12.21 -15.40 -9.11
N PHE A 185 12.38 -16.00 -10.30
CA PHE A 185 12.21 -17.45 -10.46
C PHE A 185 13.14 -18.28 -9.53
N PHE A 186 14.32 -17.77 -9.20
CA PHE A 186 15.26 -18.47 -8.31
C PHE A 186 14.85 -18.43 -6.84
N GLU A 187 13.85 -17.61 -6.48
CA GLU A 187 13.32 -17.52 -5.11
C GLU A 187 12.27 -18.61 -4.84
N ILE A 188 11.83 -19.34 -5.87
CA ILE A 188 10.86 -20.44 -5.74
C ILE A 188 11.28 -21.46 -4.66
N PRO A 189 12.52 -21.98 -4.62
CA PRO A 189 12.92 -22.93 -3.58
C PRO A 189 12.85 -22.31 -2.18
N ALA A 190 13.28 -21.06 -2.02
CA ALA A 190 13.24 -20.35 -0.75
C ALA A 190 11.79 -20.11 -0.29
N PHE A 191 10.89 -19.76 -1.21
CA PHE A 191 9.46 -19.59 -0.93
C PHE A 191 8.80 -20.89 -0.47
N ILE A 192 9.07 -22.01 -1.17
CA ILE A 192 8.57 -23.34 -0.81
C ILE A 192 9.10 -23.76 0.56
N ILE A 193 10.40 -23.57 0.82
CA ILE A 193 11.00 -23.84 2.13
C ILE A 193 10.34 -22.97 3.19
N GLY A 194 10.14 -21.68 2.95
CA GLY A 194 9.49 -20.76 3.88
C GLY A 194 8.09 -21.21 4.28
N ILE A 195 7.26 -21.60 3.31
CA ILE A 195 5.93 -22.18 3.55
C ILE A 195 6.06 -23.50 4.32
N PHE A 196 6.98 -24.39 3.92
CA PHE A 196 7.17 -25.67 4.57
C PHE A 196 7.54 -25.49 6.05
N LEU A 197 8.49 -24.60 6.34
CA LEU A 197 8.92 -24.29 7.70
C LEU A 197 7.79 -23.68 8.53
N LEU A 198 6.98 -22.78 7.94
CA LEU A 198 5.90 -22.11 8.64
C LEU A 198 4.78 -23.06 9.10
N PHE A 199 4.42 -24.02 8.25
CA PHE A 199 3.27 -24.92 8.50
C PHE A 199 3.65 -26.30 9.05
N PHE A 200 4.83 -26.82 8.72
CA PHE A 200 5.20 -28.21 9.00
C PHE A 200 6.38 -28.38 9.96
N THR A 201 6.94 -27.28 10.49
CA THR A 201 8.03 -27.35 11.46
C THR A 201 7.75 -26.50 12.72
N GLU A 202 8.52 -26.76 13.78
CA GLU A 202 8.47 -26.00 15.04
C GLU A 202 9.58 -24.96 15.16
N ILE A 203 10.16 -24.52 14.05
CA ILE A 203 11.19 -23.47 14.05
C ILE A 203 10.65 -22.19 14.71
N ILE A 204 9.40 -21.83 14.41
CA ILE A 204 8.70 -20.73 15.07
C ILE A 204 7.95 -21.29 16.28
N LYS A 205 8.63 -21.33 17.43
CA LYS A 205 8.10 -21.88 18.68
C LYS A 205 6.92 -21.09 19.25
N ASP A 206 6.91 -19.76 19.05
CA ASP A 206 5.83 -18.91 19.54
C ASP A 206 4.59 -19.04 18.64
N SER A 207 3.55 -19.67 19.18
CA SER A 207 2.25 -19.86 18.52
C SER A 207 1.58 -18.55 18.11
N LYS A 208 1.77 -17.46 18.87
CA LYS A 208 1.22 -16.15 18.52
C LYS A 208 1.92 -15.56 17.30
N VAL A 209 3.25 -15.64 17.27
CA VAL A 209 4.06 -15.18 16.13
C VAL A 209 3.74 -15.98 14.87
N ARG A 210 3.65 -17.31 14.98
CA ARG A 210 3.28 -18.17 13.86
C ARG A 210 1.89 -17.82 13.30
N LYS A 211 0.89 -17.66 14.17
CA LYS A 211 -0.46 -17.23 13.77
C LYS A 211 -0.45 -15.85 13.13
N LEU A 212 0.33 -14.91 13.66
CA LEU A 212 0.46 -13.57 13.09
C LEU A 212 1.03 -13.62 11.67
N ILE A 213 2.08 -14.41 11.42
CA ILE A 213 2.68 -14.56 10.09
C ILE A 213 1.69 -15.19 9.11
N ILE A 214 1.00 -16.27 9.50
CA ILE A 214 -0.02 -16.91 8.65
C ILE A 214 -1.16 -15.94 8.36
N PHE A 215 -1.63 -15.23 9.38
CA PHE A 215 -2.69 -14.25 9.24
C PHE A 215 -2.28 -13.11 8.30
N TRP A 216 -1.05 -12.61 8.42
CA TRP A 216 -0.52 -11.58 7.52
C TRP A 216 -0.41 -12.10 6.08
N LEU A 217 0.14 -13.31 5.90
CA LEU A 217 0.25 -13.95 4.59
C LEU A 217 -1.12 -14.03 3.90
N LEU A 218 -2.16 -14.46 4.62
CA LEU A 218 -3.53 -14.58 4.09
C LEU A 218 -4.26 -13.25 3.94
N LEU A 219 -4.05 -12.29 4.85
CA LEU A 219 -4.66 -10.97 4.74
C LEU A 219 -4.01 -10.09 3.67
N GLY A 220 -2.77 -10.37 3.33
CA GLY A 220 -1.98 -9.61 2.37
C GLY A 220 -2.71 -9.19 1.10
N PRO A 221 -3.23 -10.13 0.31
CA PRO A 221 -3.92 -9.83 -0.93
C PRO A 221 -5.40 -9.49 -0.70
N LEU A 222 -5.92 -9.50 0.53
CA LEU A 222 -7.34 -9.26 0.81
C LEU A 222 -7.79 -7.87 0.31
N ALA A 223 -7.01 -6.84 0.61
CA ALA A 223 -7.32 -5.48 0.16
C ALA A 223 -7.19 -5.36 -1.37
N ALA A 224 -6.20 -6.05 -1.96
CA ALA A 224 -5.98 -6.05 -3.39
C ALA A 224 -7.08 -6.79 -4.17
N SER A 225 -7.58 -7.90 -3.61
CA SER A 225 -8.63 -8.73 -4.24
C SER A 225 -10.01 -8.10 -4.18
N LEU A 226 -10.26 -7.17 -3.27
CA LEU A 226 -11.49 -6.37 -3.18
C LEU A 226 -11.56 -5.23 -4.19
N ALA A 227 -10.53 -5.06 -5.01
CA ALA A 227 -10.50 -4.00 -5.98
C ALA A 227 -11.07 -4.41 -7.35
N ASN A 228 -11.42 -3.41 -8.16
CA ASN A 228 -12.07 -3.51 -9.47
C ASN A 228 -11.13 -3.91 -10.63
N ASN A 229 -10.06 -4.62 -10.32
CA ASN A 229 -9.05 -5.02 -11.27
C ASN A 229 -8.48 -6.39 -10.87
N ASP A 230 -7.89 -7.11 -11.81
CA ASP A 230 -7.52 -8.51 -11.59
C ASP A 230 -6.34 -8.67 -10.60
N GLN A 231 -5.11 -8.51 -11.08
CA GLN A 231 -3.90 -8.67 -10.30
C GLN A 231 -3.05 -7.41 -10.39
N HIS A 232 -2.63 -6.88 -9.24
CA HIS A 232 -1.78 -5.68 -9.18
C HIS A 232 -0.63 -5.85 -8.21
N ALA A 233 0.60 -5.79 -8.74
CA ALA A 233 1.81 -5.94 -7.95
C ALA A 233 1.91 -4.92 -6.81
N SER A 234 1.57 -3.65 -7.08
CA SER A 234 1.66 -2.59 -6.07
C SER A 234 0.68 -2.78 -4.92
N ARG A 235 -0.46 -3.43 -5.16
CA ARG A 235 -1.46 -3.73 -4.12
C ARG A 235 -1.15 -5.04 -3.38
N SER A 236 -0.39 -5.94 -3.99
CA SER A 236 0.07 -7.17 -3.35
C SER A 236 1.36 -6.98 -2.54
N LEU A 237 2.03 -5.83 -2.63
CA LEU A 237 3.22 -5.49 -1.82
C LEU A 237 3.00 -5.63 -0.31
N THR A 238 1.77 -5.47 0.18
CA THR A 238 1.42 -5.63 1.60
C THR A 238 1.40 -7.09 2.07
N THR A 239 1.46 -8.04 1.14
CA THR A 239 1.29 -9.48 1.40
C THR A 239 2.51 -10.15 1.96
N ILE A 240 3.69 -9.64 1.60
CA ILE A 240 4.94 -10.27 1.97
C ILE A 240 5.83 -9.15 2.48
N PRO A 241 6.53 -9.35 3.62
CA PRO A 241 7.56 -8.42 4.05
C PRO A 241 8.70 -8.48 3.03
N ILE A 242 8.57 -7.68 1.97
CA ILE A 242 9.63 -7.48 0.99
C ILE A 242 10.57 -6.40 1.60
N PRO A 243 11.90 -6.57 1.53
CA PRO A 243 12.84 -5.51 1.86
C PRO A 243 12.67 -4.24 1.01
#